data_AF-A0A2V6M9G0-F1
#
_entry.id   AF-A0A2V6M9G0-F1
#
_cell.length_a   1.000
_cell.length_b   1.000
_cell.length_c   1.000
_cell.angle_alpha   90.00
_cell.angle_beta   90.00
_cell.angle_gamma   90.00
#
_symmetry.space_group_name_H-M   'P 1'
#
loop_
_entity.id
_entity.type
_entity.pdbx_description
1 polymer ?
#
loop_
_entity_poly.entity_id
_entity_poly.type
_entity_poly.pdbx_seq_one_letter_code
_entity_poly.pdbx_strand_id
1 'polypeptide(L)'
;NGGRSGPADEKSGRSGRDDEHFVAVRLPDLIIVDGGKGQLSSACKELQRLGLHDLAIIGLAKEHEEIYRPGRALPLHLPEDSGALRLLQRIRDEAHRFANAYHQLLMKKRIGESILDDCPGEEIAATDGIGAKLAADVHRFLQTH
;
A
#
# COMPACT_ATOMS: atom_id res chain seq x y z
N ASN A 1 -53.07 33.74 41.02
CA ASN A 1 -52.60 35.01 41.59
C ASN A 1 -51.08 34.94 41.71
N GLY A 2 -50.35 35.89 41.10
CA GLY A 2 -48.89 36.04 41.23
C GLY A 2 -48.04 35.50 40.07
N GLY A 3 -47.67 36.37 39.12
CA GLY A 3 -46.80 36.04 37.98
C GLY A 3 -45.34 36.52 38.11
N ARG A 4 -44.59 36.41 36.99
CA ARG A 4 -43.36 37.14 36.56
C ARG A 4 -43.00 36.63 35.14
N SER A 5 -43.23 37.39 34.06
CA SER A 5 -42.29 38.26 33.31
C SER A 5 -41.11 37.53 32.61
N GLY A 6 -41.14 37.42 31.27
CA GLY A 6 -40.09 36.84 30.36
C GLY A 6 -38.89 37.77 30.07
N PRO A 7 -38.24 37.81 28.87
CA PRO A 7 -38.12 36.88 27.72
C PRO A 7 -36.63 36.60 27.27
N ALA A 8 -36.46 35.94 26.10
CA ALA A 8 -35.32 35.97 25.14
C ALA A 8 -34.19 34.90 25.17
N ASP A 9 -34.00 34.32 23.96
CA ASP A 9 -32.79 33.82 23.27
C ASP A 9 -31.61 33.20 24.04
N GLU A 10 -31.31 31.93 23.73
CA GLU A 10 -29.92 31.49 23.60
C GLU A 10 -29.78 30.30 22.62
N LYS A 11 -29.12 30.57 21.48
CA LYS A 11 -28.58 29.56 20.57
C LYS A 11 -27.29 28.98 21.17
N SER A 12 -27.22 27.68 21.42
CA SER A 12 -25.98 26.89 21.40
C SER A 12 -26.36 25.40 21.51
N GLY A 13 -25.74 24.42 20.85
CA GLY A 13 -24.62 24.43 19.93
C GLY A 13 -24.66 23.15 19.09
N ARG A 14 -24.02 23.23 17.93
CA ARG A 14 -23.60 22.07 17.13
C ARG A 14 -22.89 21.05 18.02
N SER A 15 -23.19 19.78 17.83
CA SER A 15 -22.13 18.83 17.56
C SER A 15 -22.65 17.87 16.50
N GLY A 16 -22.34 18.19 15.24
CA GLY A 16 -22.17 17.14 14.25
C GLY A 16 -21.18 16.16 14.88
N ARG A 17 -21.66 14.95 15.12
CA ARG A 17 -20.78 13.87 15.50
C ARG A 17 -20.21 13.41 14.17
N ASP A 18 -18.97 13.82 13.94
CA ASP A 18 -18.19 13.39 12.81
C ASP A 18 -18.03 11.89 13.00
N ASP A 19 -18.92 11.12 12.35
CA ASP A 19 -18.87 9.67 12.36
C ASP A 19 -17.60 9.26 11.62
N GLU A 20 -16.47 9.21 12.34
CA GLU A 20 -15.22 8.64 11.84
C GLU A 20 -15.49 7.21 11.41
N HIS A 21 -15.63 7.02 10.11
CA HIS A 21 -15.75 5.72 9.49
C HIS A 21 -14.40 5.01 9.60
N PHE A 22 -14.17 4.33 10.71
CA PHE A 22 -13.04 3.42 10.85
C PHE A 22 -13.24 2.26 9.88
N VAL A 23 -12.58 2.35 8.72
CA VAL A 23 -12.44 1.20 7.82
C VAL A 23 -11.57 0.18 8.55
N ALA A 24 -12.18 -0.91 9.03
CA ALA A 24 -11.46 -2.01 9.62
C ALA A 24 -10.53 -2.63 8.56
N VAL A 25 -9.23 -2.35 8.66
CA VAL A 25 -8.23 -2.94 7.75
C VAL A 25 -8.01 -4.38 8.19
N ARG A 26 -8.36 -5.33 7.32
CA ARG A 26 -8.05 -6.75 7.54
C ARG A 26 -6.56 -6.97 7.30
N LEU A 27 -5.87 -7.53 8.29
CA LEU A 27 -4.46 -7.90 8.17
C LEU A 27 -4.31 -9.17 7.31
N PRO A 28 -3.20 -9.30 6.56
CA PRO A 28 -2.92 -10.50 5.78
C PRO A 28 -2.53 -11.68 6.68
N ASP A 29 -2.86 -12.89 6.24
CA ASP A 29 -2.45 -14.13 6.92
C ASP A 29 -0.96 -14.47 6.66
N LEU A 30 -0.37 -13.92 5.59
CA LEU A 30 1.04 -14.10 5.22
C LEU A 30 1.57 -12.89 4.46
N ILE A 31 2.77 -12.45 4.83
CA ILE A 31 3.57 -11.45 4.11
C ILE A 31 4.70 -12.15 3.36
N ILE A 32 4.91 -11.79 2.09
CA ILE A 32 6.00 -12.30 1.26
C ILE A 32 6.88 -11.12 0.88
N VAL A 33 8.17 -11.21 1.21
CA VAL A 33 9.19 -10.23 0.83
C VAL A 33 9.91 -10.73 -0.43
N ASP A 34 9.96 -9.92 -1.48
CA ASP A 34 10.75 -10.18 -2.68
C ASP A 34 12.24 -10.01 -2.37
N GLY A 35 12.82 -11.07 -1.80
CA GLY A 35 14.25 -11.20 -1.61
C GLY A 35 14.69 -12.01 -0.39
N GLY A 36 16.00 -12.07 -0.20
CA GLY A 36 16.64 -13.04 0.70
C GLY A 36 16.66 -12.64 2.17
N LYS A 37 17.47 -13.36 2.96
CA LYS A 37 17.60 -13.21 4.42
C LYS A 37 17.80 -11.77 4.91
N GLY A 38 18.56 -10.95 4.17
CA GLY A 38 18.80 -9.56 4.53
C GLY A 38 17.54 -8.70 4.50
N GLN A 39 16.79 -8.75 3.39
CA GLN A 39 15.54 -8.01 3.23
C GLN A 39 14.45 -8.51 4.17
N LEU A 40 14.34 -9.83 4.36
CA LEU A 40 13.45 -10.42 5.36
C LEU A 40 13.76 -9.90 6.77
N SER A 41 15.04 -9.85 7.16
CA SER A 41 15.46 -9.32 8.46
C SER A 41 15.04 -7.86 8.66
N SER A 42 15.21 -7.02 7.64
CA SER A 42 14.76 -5.62 7.67
C SER A 42 13.24 -5.53 7.82
N ALA A 43 12.48 -6.31 7.06
CA ALA A 43 11.02 -6.33 7.15
C ALA A 43 10.53 -6.78 8.54
N CYS A 44 11.15 -7.81 9.13
CA CYS A 44 10.84 -8.27 10.48
C CYS A 44 11.04 -7.17 11.53
N LYS A 45 12.13 -6.39 11.42
CA LYS A 45 12.39 -5.27 12.34
C LYS A 45 11.30 -4.20 12.25
N GLU A 46 10.83 -3.88 11.05
CA GLU A 46 9.74 -2.93 10.86
C GLU A 46 8.41 -3.46 11.40
N LEU A 47 8.08 -4.74 11.16
CA LEU A 47 6.89 -5.35 11.76
C LEU A 47 6.95 -5.31 13.28
N GLN A 48 8.11 -5.57 13.87
CA GLN A 48 8.31 -5.45 15.32
C GLN A 48 8.08 -4.02 15.81
N ARG A 49 8.63 -3.02 15.12
CA ARG A 49 8.44 -1.61 15.45
C ARG A 49 6.97 -1.17 15.36
N LEU A 50 6.21 -1.75 14.44
CA LEU A 50 4.79 -1.49 14.25
C LEU A 50 3.88 -2.31 15.18
N GLY A 51 4.44 -3.20 16.01
CA GLY A 51 3.66 -4.08 16.87
C GLY A 51 2.98 -5.25 16.13
N LEU A 52 3.38 -5.52 14.88
CA LEU A 52 2.82 -6.55 13.99
C LEU A 52 3.72 -7.79 13.88
N HIS A 53 4.52 -8.08 14.91
CA HIS A 53 5.53 -9.15 14.90
C HIS A 53 4.93 -10.56 14.85
N ASP A 54 3.65 -10.71 15.17
CA ASP A 54 2.95 -12.00 15.12
C ASP A 54 2.50 -12.40 13.71
N LEU A 55 2.56 -11.47 12.74
CA LEU A 55 2.22 -11.79 11.34
C LEU A 55 3.23 -12.75 10.74
N ALA A 56 2.72 -13.78 10.07
CA ALA A 56 3.58 -14.70 9.32
C ALA A 56 4.27 -13.95 8.18
N ILE A 57 5.59 -14.10 8.08
CA ILE A 57 6.40 -13.46 7.05
C ILE A 57 7.45 -14.42 6.51
N ILE A 58 7.64 -14.42 5.19
CA ILE A 58 8.70 -15.17 4.50
C ILE A 58 9.44 -14.26 3.53
N GLY A 59 10.70 -14.58 3.26
CA GLY A 59 11.47 -13.99 2.15
C GLY A 59 11.60 -15.01 1.03
N LEU A 60 11.46 -14.58 -0.22
CA LEU A 60 11.63 -15.42 -1.40
C LEU A 60 12.79 -14.90 -2.24
N ALA A 61 13.90 -15.65 -2.28
CA ALA A 61 15.07 -15.25 -3.05
C ALA A 61 14.99 -15.73 -4.51
N LYS A 62 15.41 -14.87 -5.44
CA LYS A 62 15.27 -15.11 -6.89
C LYS A 62 16.17 -16.19 -7.47
N GLU A 63 17.39 -16.36 -6.95
CA GLU A 63 18.40 -17.21 -7.59
C GLU A 63 18.07 -18.71 -7.52
N HIS A 64 17.34 -19.15 -6.48
CA HIS A 64 17.04 -20.56 -6.25
C HIS A 64 15.63 -20.80 -5.70
N GLU A 65 14.75 -19.79 -5.76
CA GLU A 65 13.41 -19.83 -5.17
C GLU A 65 13.40 -20.25 -3.69
N GLU A 66 14.46 -19.85 -2.99
CA GLU A 66 14.68 -20.20 -1.61
C GLU A 66 13.74 -19.44 -0.69
N ILE A 67 13.07 -20.19 0.18
CA ILE A 67 12.15 -19.62 1.16
C ILE A 67 12.90 -19.42 2.48
N TYR A 68 13.12 -18.17 2.83
CA TYR A 68 13.70 -17.75 4.10
C TYR A 68 12.59 -17.53 5.12
N ARG A 69 12.84 -17.99 6.36
CA ARG A 69 11.90 -17.85 7.49
C ARG A 69 12.59 -17.17 8.66
N PRO A 70 11.89 -16.30 9.41
CA PRO A 70 12.44 -15.69 10.62
C PRO A 70 12.93 -16.75 11.61
N GLY A 71 14.08 -16.49 12.22
CA GLY A 71 14.69 -17.40 13.21
C GLY A 71 15.23 -18.73 12.66
N ARG A 72 15.20 -18.97 11.33
CA ARG A 72 15.78 -20.16 10.71
C ARG A 72 17.08 -19.81 9.99
N ALA A 73 18.11 -20.60 10.23
CA ALA A 73 19.43 -20.37 9.64
C ALA A 73 19.48 -20.77 8.16
N LEU A 74 18.84 -21.89 7.81
CA LEU A 74 18.82 -22.46 6.47
C LEU A 74 17.49 -22.14 5.77
N PRO A 75 17.52 -21.90 4.45
CA PRO A 75 16.32 -21.75 3.64
C PRO A 75 15.55 -23.08 3.53
N LEU A 76 14.27 -22.97 3.16
CA LEU A 76 13.45 -24.08 2.74
C LEU A 76 13.43 -24.11 1.20
N HIS A 77 13.76 -25.27 0.63
CA HIS A 77 13.59 -25.55 -0.78
C HIS A 77 12.30 -26.34 -0.99
N LEU A 78 11.49 -25.92 -1.95
CA LEU A 78 10.34 -26.69 -2.39
C LEU A 78 10.72 -27.52 -3.64
N PRO A 79 10.09 -28.69 -3.86
CA PRO A 79 10.25 -29.42 -5.11
C PRO A 79 9.85 -28.57 -6.32
N GLU A 80 10.62 -28.67 -7.40
CA GLU A 80 10.41 -27.89 -8.64
C GLU A 80 9.05 -28.14 -9.30
N ASP A 81 8.53 -29.36 -9.13
CA ASP A 81 7.23 -29.78 -9.65
C ASP A 81 6.06 -29.36 -8.74
N SER A 82 6.32 -28.84 -7.55
CA SER A 82 5.28 -28.49 -6.59
C SER A 82 4.43 -27.30 -7.04
N GLY A 83 3.11 -27.42 -6.88
CA GLY A 83 2.17 -26.32 -7.14
C GLY A 83 2.41 -25.11 -6.23
N ALA A 84 2.90 -25.34 -5.02
CA ALA A 84 3.23 -24.28 -4.06
C ALA A 84 4.37 -23.37 -4.56
N LEU A 85 5.43 -23.96 -5.10
CA LEU A 85 6.55 -23.19 -5.66
C LEU A 85 6.10 -22.33 -6.84
N ARG A 86 5.32 -22.92 -7.75
CA ARG A 86 4.76 -22.20 -8.92
C ARG A 86 3.87 -21.04 -8.51
N LEU A 87 3.12 -21.18 -7.41
CA LEU A 87 2.30 -20.09 -6.87
C LEU A 87 3.17 -18.96 -6.31
N LEU A 88 4.18 -19.29 -5.51
CA LEU A 88 5.11 -18.30 -4.95
C LEU A 88 5.85 -17.51 -6.04
N GLN A 89 6.32 -18.20 -7.08
CA GLN A 89 6.93 -17.57 -8.26
C GLN A 89 5.98 -16.57 -8.91
N ARG A 90 4.71 -16.95 -9.17
CA ARG A 90 3.72 -16.04 -9.77
C ARG A 90 3.45 -14.80 -8.92
N ILE A 91 3.31 -14.98 -7.60
CA ILE A 91 3.09 -13.86 -6.67
C ILE A 91 4.26 -12.88 -6.73
N ARG A 92 5.49 -13.40 -6.72
CA ARG A 92 6.71 -12.58 -6.84
C ARG A 92 6.78 -11.86 -8.17
N ASP A 93 6.55 -12.58 -9.27
CA ASP A 93 6.63 -12.00 -10.61
C ASP A 93 5.61 -10.87 -10.77
N GLU A 94 4.42 -11.02 -10.17
CA GLU A 94 3.41 -9.96 -10.15
C GLU A 94 3.82 -8.77 -9.28
N ALA A 95 4.35 -9.01 -8.08
CA ALA A 95 4.86 -7.96 -7.21
C ALA A 95 6.01 -7.18 -7.87
N HIS A 96 6.92 -7.88 -8.54
CA HIS A 96 8.04 -7.30 -9.27
C HIS A 96 7.58 -6.51 -10.50
N ARG A 97 6.63 -7.06 -11.27
CA ARG A 97 6.00 -6.37 -12.41
C ARG A 97 5.36 -5.06 -11.96
N PHE A 98 4.61 -5.10 -10.86
CA PHE A 98 3.95 -3.93 -10.30
C PHE A 98 4.96 -2.87 -9.83
N ALA A 99 5.98 -3.29 -9.08
CA ALA A 99 7.04 -2.38 -8.61
C ALA A 99 7.76 -1.68 -9.77
N ASN A 100 8.13 -2.44 -10.82
CA ASN A 100 8.78 -1.88 -12.00
C ASN A 100 7.89 -0.88 -12.75
N ALA A 101 6.61 -1.22 -12.95
CA ALA A 101 5.65 -0.33 -13.60
C ALA A 101 5.48 0.98 -12.80
N TYR A 102 5.40 0.88 -11.47
CA TYR A 102 5.31 2.03 -10.58
C TYR A 102 6.57 2.91 -10.63
N HIS A 103 7.76 2.31 -10.58
CA HIS A 103 9.02 3.05 -10.71
C HIS A 103 9.13 3.76 -12.07
N GLN A 104 8.75 3.10 -13.17
CA GLN A 104 8.71 3.72 -14.49
C GLN A 104 7.75 4.91 -14.55
N LEU A 105 6.58 4.80 -13.91
CA LEU A 105 5.63 5.91 -13.81
C LEU A 105 6.22 7.10 -13.04
N LEU A 106 6.84 6.85 -11.89
CA LEU A 106 7.50 7.89 -11.10
C LEU A 106 8.62 8.58 -11.89
N MET A 107 9.43 7.81 -12.64
CA MET A 107 10.48 8.37 -13.50
C MET A 107 9.90 9.23 -14.62
N LYS A 108 8.83 8.78 -15.29
CA LYS A 108 8.14 9.58 -16.33
C LYS A 108 7.58 10.88 -15.76
N LYS A 109 7.00 10.85 -14.56
CA LYS A 109 6.49 12.05 -13.89
C LYS A 109 7.61 13.04 -13.58
N ARG A 110 8.74 12.55 -13.04
CA ARG A 110 9.91 13.38 -12.73
C ARG A 110 10.56 13.99 -13.98
N ILE A 111 10.62 13.23 -15.08
CA ILE A 111 11.12 13.73 -16.37
C ILE A 111 10.13 14.74 -16.97
N GLY A 112 8.82 14.49 -16.88
CA GLY A 112 7.79 15.43 -17.32
C GLY A 112 7.82 16.76 -16.56
N GLU A 113 8.01 16.73 -15.24
CA GLU A 113 8.23 17.92 -14.41
C GLU A 113 9.52 18.65 -14.78
N SER A 114 10.59 17.93 -15.15
CA SER A 114 11.86 18.52 -15.60
C SER A 114 11.80 19.13 -17.00
N ILE A 115 10.93 18.67 -17.90
CA ILE A 115 10.69 19.27 -19.23
C ILE A 115 9.81 20.52 -19.11
N LEU A 116 8.93 20.57 -18.11
CA LEU A 116 8.08 21.73 -17.83
C LEU A 116 8.83 22.91 -17.18
N ASP A 117 10.05 22.70 -16.66
CA ASP A 117 10.89 23.74 -16.07
C ASP A 117 11.57 24.64 -17.13
N ASP A 118 11.60 24.19 -18.40
CA ASP A 118 12.21 24.90 -19.54
C ASP A 118 11.19 25.64 -20.45
N CYS A 119 9.91 25.73 -20.06
CA CYS A 119 8.87 26.39 -20.86
C CYS A 119 8.12 27.49 -20.06
N PRO A 120 7.90 28.70 -20.62
CA PRO A 120 7.20 29.78 -19.93
C PRO A 120 5.79 29.35 -19.50
N GLY A 121 5.49 29.51 -18.20
CA GLY A 121 4.35 28.90 -17.49
C GLY A 121 2.93 29.34 -17.87
N GLU A 122 2.66 29.72 -19.12
CA GLU A 122 1.32 30.12 -19.58
C GLU A 122 0.54 29.02 -20.34
N GLU A 123 1.11 27.84 -20.58
CA GLU A 123 0.46 26.75 -21.33
C GLU A 123 0.04 25.49 -20.51
N ILE A 124 0.13 25.51 -19.18
CA ILE A 124 -0.08 24.32 -18.33
C ILE A 124 -1.38 24.38 -17.51
N ALA A 125 -2.43 25.03 -18.03
CA ALA A 125 -3.76 25.04 -17.42
C ALA A 125 -4.72 23.97 -18.00
N ALA A 126 -4.21 22.92 -18.67
CA ALA A 126 -5.04 22.01 -19.46
C ALA A 126 -4.72 20.50 -19.34
N THR A 127 -4.11 20.02 -18.26
CA THR A 127 -3.92 18.56 -18.04
C THR A 127 -4.60 18.07 -16.77
N ASP A 128 -5.92 17.96 -16.86
CA ASP A 128 -6.73 17.14 -15.96
C ASP A 128 -6.38 15.65 -16.11
N GLY A 129 -6.37 14.91 -15.00
CA GLY A 129 -6.83 13.50 -15.03
C GLY A 129 -5.81 12.38 -14.78
N ILE A 130 -4.52 12.64 -14.56
CA ILE A 130 -3.57 11.52 -14.33
C ILE A 130 -3.85 10.80 -13.00
N GLY A 131 -4.23 11.53 -11.94
CA GLY A 131 -4.56 10.93 -10.64
C GLY A 131 -5.86 10.12 -10.65
N ALA A 132 -6.91 10.66 -11.28
CA ALA A 132 -8.22 10.00 -11.34
C ALA A 132 -8.20 8.73 -12.21
N LYS A 133 -7.48 8.77 -13.33
CA LYS A 133 -7.32 7.61 -14.22
C LYS A 133 -6.53 6.48 -13.55
N LEU A 134 -5.50 6.82 -12.76
CA LEU A 134 -4.68 5.85 -12.04
C LEU A 134 -5.47 5.16 -10.90
N ALA A 135 -6.26 5.92 -10.14
CA ALA A 135 -7.13 5.34 -9.11
C ALA A 135 -8.16 4.39 -9.73
N ALA A 136 -8.72 4.74 -10.90
CA ALA A 136 -9.65 3.90 -11.63
C ALA A 136 -8.99 2.61 -12.19
N ASP A 137 -7.74 2.70 -12.67
CA ASP A 137 -7.01 1.56 -13.22
C ASP A 137 -6.60 0.57 -12.10
N VAL A 138 -6.19 1.08 -10.93
CA VAL A 138 -5.91 0.25 -9.72
C VAL A 138 -7.19 -0.40 -9.19
N HIS A 139 -8.29 0.38 -9.10
CA HIS A 139 -9.57 -0.14 -8.63
C HIS A 139 -10.12 -1.24 -9.55
N ARG A 140 -9.98 -1.07 -10.87
CA ARG A 140 -10.39 -2.07 -11.87
C ARG A 140 -9.61 -3.36 -11.76
N PHE A 141 -8.29 -3.28 -11.58
CA PHE A 141 -7.44 -4.46 -11.42
C PHE A 141 -7.86 -5.31 -10.21
N LEU A 142 -8.12 -4.68 -9.06
CA LEU A 142 -8.55 -5.34 -7.81
C LEU A 142 -9.94 -5.96 -7.87
N GLN A 143 -10.79 -5.57 -8.83
CA GLN A 143 -12.13 -6.16 -9.01
C GLN A 143 -12.16 -7.32 -10.00
N THR A 144 -11.09 -7.52 -10.78
CA THR A 144 -11.07 -8.50 -11.87
C THR A 144 -10.23 -9.74 -11.56
N HIS A 145 -9.47 -9.74 -10.46
CA HIS A 145 -8.58 -10.81 -9.99
C HIS A 145 -8.72 -10.98 -8.47
#